data_AF-A0A8J2KSZ2-F1
#
_entry.id   AF-A0A8J2KSZ2-F1
#
_cell.length_a   1.000
_cell.length_b   1.000
_cell.length_c   1.000
_cell.angle_alpha   90.00
_cell.angle_beta   90.00
_cell.angle_gamma   90.00
#
_symmetry.space_group_name_H-M   'P 1'
#
loop_
_entity.id
_entity.type
_entity.pdbx_description
1 polymer ?
#
loop_
_entity_poly.entity_id
_entity_poly.type
_entity_poly.pdbx_seq_one_letter_code
_entity_poly.pdbx_strand_id
1 'polypeptide(L)'
;MEKHEKPVYECPVCYEKLYSPIYQCYNGHLICNHCIDKVERCPVCRDRMPGRRIRNLEVEKITGKPTFACPNKTKGCLDVEEHSPQDCEFL
;
A
#
# COMPACT_ATOMS: atom_id res chain seq x y z
N MET A 1 2.68 -17.76 -20.66
CA MET A 1 1.74 -16.82 -20.03
C MET A 1 2.56 -15.71 -19.42
N GLU A 2 2.54 -14.52 -20.00
CA GLU A 2 3.25 -13.36 -19.44
C GLU A 2 2.69 -13.04 -18.05
N LYS A 3 3.55 -13.15 -17.04
CA LYS A 3 3.27 -12.62 -15.71
C LYS A 3 3.23 -11.11 -15.86
N HIS A 4 2.04 -10.53 -15.94
CA HIS A 4 1.90 -9.07 -15.95
C HIS A 4 2.28 -8.59 -14.55
N GLU A 5 3.52 -8.13 -14.40
CA GLU A 5 4.00 -7.55 -13.14
C GLU A 5 3.13 -6.34 -12.79
N LYS A 6 2.62 -6.32 -11.56
CA LYS A 6 1.79 -5.22 -11.08
C LYS A 6 2.63 -3.94 -11.00
N PRO A 7 2.09 -2.78 -11.40
CA PRO A 7 2.81 -1.52 -11.26
C PRO A 7 3.12 -1.23 -9.79
N VAL A 8 4.33 -0.75 -9.54
CA VAL A 8 4.79 -0.32 -8.22
C VAL A 8 4.70 1.20 -8.15
N TYR A 9 3.93 1.71 -7.19
CA TYR A 9 3.86 3.14 -6.87
C TYR A 9 4.52 3.39 -5.52
N GLU A 10 5.16 4.54 -5.36
CA GLU A 10 5.86 4.93 -4.14
C GLU A 10 5.30 6.22 -3.56
N CYS A 11 5.33 6.34 -2.24
CA CYS A 11 4.93 7.56 -1.56
C CYS A 11 6.03 8.62 -1.70
N PRO A 12 5.75 9.85 -2.19
CA PRO A 12 6.76 10.90 -2.33
C PRO A 12 7.26 11.47 -1.00
N VAL A 13 6.69 11.03 0.14
CA VAL A 13 7.06 11.50 1.49
C VAL A 13 8.02 10.53 2.17
N CYS A 14 7.70 9.22 2.16
CA CYS A 14 8.47 8.20 2.87
C CYS A 14 9.19 7.23 1.94
N TYR A 15 8.98 7.33 0.62
CA TYR A 15 9.58 6.47 -0.41
C TYR A 15 9.24 4.98 -0.27
N GLU A 16 8.25 4.64 0.55
CA GLU A 16 7.71 3.28 0.67
C GLU A 16 6.70 2.98 -0.44
N LYS A 17 6.60 1.70 -0.80
CA LYS A 17 5.57 1.21 -1.73
C LYS A 17 4.16 1.54 -1.22
N LEU A 18 3.28 1.90 -2.15
CA LEU A 18 1.89 2.19 -1.86
C LEU A 18 1.05 0.92 -1.81
N TYR A 19 0.29 0.79 -0.73
CA TYR A 19 -0.69 -0.28 -0.50
C TYR A 19 -2.00 0.34 -0.02
N SER A 20 -3.12 -0.35 -0.26
CA SER A 20 -4.44 0.11 0.19
C SER A 20 -4.45 0.36 1.72
N PRO A 21 -5.00 1.48 2.19
CA PRO A 21 -5.63 2.56 1.43
C PRO A 21 -4.63 3.56 0.82
N ILE A 22 -4.86 3.96 -0.43
CA ILE A 22 -4.02 4.92 -1.17
C ILE A 22 -4.80 6.21 -1.38
N TYR A 23 -4.21 7.34 -1.01
CA TYR A 23 -4.85 8.66 -1.07
C TYR A 23 -4.29 9.50 -2.20
N GLN A 24 -5.06 10.49 -2.65
CA GLN A 24 -4.64 11.41 -3.71
C GLN A 24 -4.98 12.88 -3.41
N CYS A 25 -4.20 13.79 -3.98
CA CYS A 25 -4.58 15.20 -4.07
C CYS A 25 -5.61 15.43 -5.20
N TYR A 26 -6.10 16.67 -5.36
CA TYR A 26 -7.05 17.02 -6.44
C TYR A 26 -6.51 16.74 -7.85
N ASN A 27 -5.19 16.76 -8.04
CA ASN A 27 -4.54 16.47 -9.32
C ASN A 27 -4.14 14.99 -9.48
N GLY A 28 -4.49 14.11 -8.53
CA GLY A 28 -4.24 12.67 -8.64
C GLY A 28 -2.89 12.16 -8.13
N HIS A 29 -2.01 13.00 -7.57
CA HIS A 29 -0.74 12.53 -6.99
C HIS A 29 -0.97 11.75 -5.71
N LEU A 30 -0.31 10.61 -5.60
CA LEU A 30 -0.58 9.59 -4.59
C LEU A 30 0.21 9.81 -3.29
N ILE A 31 -0.41 9.46 -2.15
CA ILE A 31 0.15 9.52 -0.80
C ILE A 31 -0.30 8.28 -0.01
N CYS A 32 0.61 7.68 0.78
CA CYS A 32 0.28 6.54 1.62
C CYS A 32 -0.55 6.92 2.86
N ASN A 33 -1.23 5.94 3.44
CA ASN A 33 -2.01 6.12 4.67
C ASN A 33 -1.22 6.71 5.84
N HIS A 34 0.08 6.39 5.96
CA HIS A 34 0.91 6.89 7.07
C HIS A 34 1.37 8.34 6.89
N CYS A 35 1.32 8.88 5.67
CA CYS A 35 1.83 10.22 5.37
C CYS A 35 0.72 11.24 5.09
N ILE A 36 -0.52 10.80 4.84
CA ILE A 36 -1.62 11.70 4.45
C ILE A 36 -1.90 12.79 5.49
N ASP A 37 -1.79 12.50 6.78
CA ASP A 37 -2.02 13.47 7.85
C ASP A 37 -0.78 14.33 8.19
N LYS A 38 0.37 14.04 7.58
CA LYS A 38 1.63 14.76 7.81
C LYS A 38 1.86 15.88 6.79
N VAL A 39 0.95 16.05 5.83
CA VAL A 39 1.10 16.99 4.71
C VAL A 39 -0.17 17.82 4.53
N GLU A 40 -0.02 19.15 4.52
CA GLU A 40 -1.12 20.07 4.18
C GLU A 40 -1.17 20.41 2.70
N ARG A 41 -0.06 20.23 2.00
CA ARG A 41 0.11 20.47 0.56
C ARG A 41 0.68 19.23 -0.10
N CYS A 42 0.25 18.96 -1.33
CA CYS A 42 0.77 17.87 -2.13
C CYS A 42 2.30 18.03 -2.32
N PRO A 43 3.12 17.03 -1.96
CA PRO A 43 4.58 17.08 -2.15
C PRO A 43 5.02 17.22 -3.61
N VAL A 44 4.15 16.86 -4.55
CA VAL A 44 4.46 16.88 -6.00
C VAL A 44 4.03 18.21 -6.63
N CYS A 45 2.74 18.57 -6.57
CA CYS A 45 2.22 19.77 -7.23
C CYS A 45 2.07 21.01 -6.33
N ARG A 46 2.30 20.89 -5.02
CA ARG A 46 2.23 21.98 -4.01
C ARG A 46 0.85 22.59 -3.76
N ASP A 47 -0.19 22.10 -4.43
CA ASP A 47 -1.59 22.43 -4.14
C ASP A 47 -2.03 21.90 -2.77
N ARG A 48 -3.04 22.54 -2.19
CA ARG A 48 -3.58 22.14 -0.88
C ARG A 48 -4.17 20.74 -0.96
N MET A 49 -3.89 19.91 0.05
CA MET A 49 -4.52 18.61 0.15
C MET A 49 -6.04 18.74 0.36
N PRO A 50 -6.84 17.79 -0.16
CA PRO A 50 -8.28 17.77 0.07
C PRO A 50 -8.64 17.79 1.56
N GLY A 51 -9.63 18.61 1.94
CA GLY A 51 -10.09 18.68 3.34
C GLY A 51 -10.74 17.39 3.86
N ARG A 52 -11.23 16.54 2.95
CA ARG A 52 -11.58 15.14 3.23
C ARG A 52 -10.65 14.25 2.43
N ARG A 53 -10.16 13.17 3.02
CA ARG A 53 -9.26 12.23 2.34
C ARG A 53 -9.95 11.62 1.11
N ILE A 54 -9.32 11.74 -0.06
CA ILE A 54 -9.79 11.15 -1.31
C ILE A 54 -8.97 9.89 -1.58
N ARG A 55 -9.61 8.72 -1.61
CA ARG A 55 -8.95 7.46 -1.94
C ARG A 55 -8.89 7.25 -3.46
N ASN A 56 -7.82 6.64 -3.94
CA ASN A 56 -7.71 6.17 -5.31
C ASN A 56 -7.96 4.66 -5.37
N LEU A 57 -9.23 4.28 -5.50
CA LEU A 57 -9.65 2.87 -5.51
C LEU A 57 -9.12 2.09 -6.71
N GLU A 58 -8.82 2.75 -7.82
CA GLU A 58 -8.32 2.07 -9.01
C GLU A 58 -6.85 1.68 -8.86
N VAL A 59 -6.03 2.60 -8.35
CA VAL A 59 -4.63 2.29 -8.01
C VAL A 59 -4.58 1.20 -6.95
N GLU A 60 -5.46 1.22 -5.95
CA GLU A 60 -5.53 0.16 -4.95
C GLU A 60 -5.79 -1.25 -5.53
N LYS A 61 -6.59 -1.38 -6.59
CA LYS A 61 -6.86 -2.67 -7.26
C LYS A 61 -5.64 -3.21 -8.01
N ILE A 62 -4.88 -2.32 -8.64
CA ILE A 62 -3.73 -2.69 -9.46
C ILE A 62 -2.45 -2.82 -8.63
N THR A 63 -2.38 -2.19 -7.45
CA THR A 63 -1.32 -2.44 -6.48
C THR A 63 -1.47 -3.82 -5.83
N GLY A 64 -0.35 -4.44 -5.44
CA GLY A 64 -0.35 -5.67 -4.67
C GLY A 64 -0.96 -5.48 -3.27
N LYS A 65 -1.07 -6.57 -2.50
CA LYS A 65 -1.25 -6.50 -1.05
C LYS A 65 0.12 -6.39 -0.37
N PRO A 66 0.19 -5.78 0.82
CA PRO A 66 1.42 -5.71 1.57
C PRO A 66 1.85 -7.10 2.08
N THR A 67 2.97 -7.53 1.50
CA THR A 67 3.94 -8.54 1.94
C THR A 67 4.15 -8.66 3.45
N PHE A 68 3.37 -9.41 4.24
CA PHE A 68 3.72 -9.64 5.65
C PHE A 68 4.21 -11.08 5.89
N ALA A 69 5.38 -11.20 6.51
CA ALA A 69 5.87 -12.49 7.00
C ALA A 69 4.93 -13.02 8.09
N CYS A 70 4.53 -14.28 7.98
CA CYS A 70 3.71 -14.92 8.99
C CYS A 70 4.40 -14.88 10.36
N PRO A 71 3.75 -14.36 11.42
CA PRO A 71 4.34 -14.31 12.76
C PRO A 71 4.64 -15.69 13.35
N ASN A 72 4.04 -16.75 12.77
CA ASN A 72 4.27 -18.14 13.16
C ASN A 72 5.34 -18.85 12.32
N LYS A 73 6.03 -18.14 11.41
CA LYS A 73 7.13 -18.72 10.61
C LYS A 73 8.24 -19.32 11.48
N THR A 74 8.58 -18.65 12.59
CA THR A 74 9.57 -19.17 13.56
C THR A 74 9.05 -20.34 14.40
N LYS A 75 7.73 -20.57 14.40
CA LYS A 75 7.07 -21.69 15.08
C LYS A 75 6.78 -22.87 14.13
N GLY A 76 7.32 -22.84 12.92
CA GLY A 76 7.20 -23.95 11.96
C GLY A 76 6.07 -23.80 10.95
N CYS A 77 5.48 -22.61 10.79
CA CYS A 77 4.53 -22.37 9.70
C CYS A 77 5.23 -22.48 8.34
N LEU A 78 4.69 -23.33 7.46
CA LEU A 78 5.29 -23.68 6.16
C LEU A 78 4.86 -22.78 5.00
N ASP A 79 3.86 -21.93 5.22
CA ASP A 79 3.29 -21.12 4.15
C ASP A 79 4.31 -20.14 3.56
N VAL A 80 4.43 -20.18 2.23
CA VAL A 80 5.33 -19.35 1.43
C VAL A 80 4.65 -18.08 0.90
N GLU A 81 3.33 -17.97 1.02
CA GLU A 81 2.52 -16.83 0.58
C GLU A 81 1.89 -16.06 1.76
N GLU A 82 1.27 -14.90 1.49
CA GLU A 82 0.46 -14.19 2.50
C GLU A 82 -0.81 -14.97 2.84
N HIS A 83 -1.04 -15.21 4.13
CA HIS A 83 -2.22 -15.90 4.62
C HIS A 83 -2.65 -15.33 5.99
N SER A 84 -3.91 -15.54 6.37
CA SER A 84 -4.41 -15.11 7.68
C SER A 84 -3.79 -15.99 8.78
N PRO A 85 -3.59 -15.49 10.03
CA PRO A 85 -3.08 -16.30 11.13
C PRO A 85 -3.89 -17.59 11.41
N GLN A 86 -5.17 -17.61 11.05
CA GLN A 86 -6.04 -18.78 11.19
C GLN A 86 -5.82 -19.84 10.10
N ASP A 87 -5.13 -19.48 9.02
CA ASP A 87 -4.83 -20.33 7.87
C ASP A 87 -3.37 -20.80 7.92
N CYS A 88 -2.74 -20.84 9.11
CA CYS A 88 -1.37 -21.34 9.24
C CYS A 88 -1.32 -22.86 9.17
N GLU A 89 -0.55 -23.41 8.24
CA GLU A 89 -0.19 -24.83 8.24
C GLU A 89 1.13 -25.05 8.99
N PHE A 90 1.12 -25.99 9.95
CA PHE A 90 2.26 -26.36 10.80
C PHE A 90 2.68 -27.82 10.54
N LEU A 91 3.96 -28.12 10.79
CA LEU A 91 4.48 -29.50 10.88
C LEU A 91 4.10 -30.16 12.22
#